data_AF-A0A835G8E5-F1
#
_entry.id   AF-A0A835G8E5-F1
#
_cell.length_a   1.000
_cell.length_b   1.000
_cell.length_c   1.000
_cell.angle_alpha   90.00
_cell.angle_beta   90.00
_cell.angle_gamma   90.00
#
_symmetry.space_group_name_H-M   'P 1'
#
loop_
_entity.id
_entity.type
_entity.pdbx_description
1 polymer ?
#
loop_
_entity_poly.entity_id
_entity_poly.type
_entity_poly.pdbx_seq_one_letter_code
_entity_poly.pdbx_strand_id
1 'polypeptide(L)'
;MSSGIVDADKYSVAYVTVPSIDVGKTIGHGLVKNKLAACVNVIPQVTSIYEWEGKINEDSEALLMIKTRTSQVDKLTEFVRTNHPT
;
A
#
# COMPACT_ATOMS: atom_id res chain seq x y z
N MET A 1 19.93 -3.77 -25.46
CA MET A 1 18.57 -3.47 -24.96
C MET A 1 17.90 -4.80 -24.70
N SER A 2 17.89 -5.28 -23.46
CA SER A 2 17.18 -6.52 -23.13
C SER A 2 15.69 -6.22 -23.25
N SER A 3 15.00 -6.85 -24.21
CA SER A 3 13.54 -6.92 -24.19
C SER A 3 13.16 -7.76 -22.97
N GLY A 4 13.15 -7.10 -21.81
CA GLY A 4 12.73 -7.68 -20.55
C GLY A 4 11.23 -7.90 -20.65
N ILE A 5 10.83 -9.10 -21.06
CA ILE A 5 9.53 -9.63 -20.69
C ILE A 5 9.48 -9.48 -19.17
N VAL A 6 8.65 -8.56 -18.70
CA VAL A 6 8.39 -8.39 -17.28
C VAL A 6 7.70 -9.67 -16.88
N ASP A 7 8.38 -10.55 -16.13
CA ASP A 7 7.74 -11.73 -15.56
C ASP A 7 6.60 -11.25 -14.66
N ALA A 8 5.37 -11.30 -15.18
CA ALA A 8 4.19 -10.77 -14.51
C ALA A 8 4.00 -11.40 -13.12
N ASP A 9 4.41 -12.66 -12.97
CA ASP A 9 4.26 -13.45 -11.74
C ASP A 9 5.34 -13.16 -10.67
N LYS A 10 6.34 -12.32 -10.98
CA LYS A 10 7.42 -11.97 -10.02
C LYS A 10 7.12 -10.72 -9.21
N TYR A 11 6.19 -9.89 -9.66
CA TYR A 11 5.91 -8.59 -9.07
C TYR A 11 4.45 -8.45 -8.73
N SER A 12 4.18 -7.68 -7.68
CA SER A 12 2.82 -7.40 -7.23
C SER A 12 2.67 -5.92 -6.92
N VAL A 13 1.45 -5.44 -7.08
CA VAL A 13 1.02 -4.13 -6.59
C VAL A 13 0.06 -4.38 -5.43
N ALA A 14 0.45 -3.91 -4.24
CA ALA A 14 -0.42 -3.94 -3.07
C ALA A 14 -1.10 -2.59 -2.88
N TYR A 15 -2.38 -2.62 -2.52
CA TYR A 15 -3.17 -1.45 -2.15
C TYR A 15 -3.39 -1.44 -0.63
N VAL A 16 -3.11 -0.30 -0.01
CA VAL A 16 -3.33 -0.07 1.42
C VAL A 16 -3.93 1.32 1.58
N THR A 17 -5.09 1.44 2.20
CA THR A 17 -5.64 2.74 2.61
C THR A 17 -5.04 3.15 3.95
N VAL A 18 -4.94 4.46 4.19
CA VAL A 18 -4.42 5.06 5.43
C VAL A 18 -5.24 6.30 5.79
N PRO A 19 -5.39 6.65 7.08
CA PRO A 19 -6.25 7.77 7.50
C PRO A 19 -5.70 9.15 7.10
N SER A 20 -4.42 9.26 6.72
CA SER A 20 -3.85 10.53 6.26
C SER A 20 -2.64 10.34 5.36
N ILE A 21 -2.32 11.38 4.59
CA ILE A 21 -1.12 11.44 3.74
C ILE A 21 0.16 11.27 4.58
N ASP A 22 0.21 11.82 5.79
CA ASP A 22 1.41 11.77 6.64
C ASP A 22 1.66 10.38 7.20
N VAL A 23 0.59 9.65 7.56
CA VAL A 23 0.67 8.22 7.87
C VAL A 23 1.16 7.45 6.63
N GLY A 24 0.59 7.77 5.46
CA GLY A 24 0.98 7.16 4.19
C GLY A 24 2.46 7.36 3.83
N LYS A 25 2.99 8.57 4.04
CA LYS A 25 4.42 8.88 3.86
C LYS A 25 5.28 8.11 4.85
N THR A 26 4.88 8.06 6.12
CA THR A 26 5.62 7.34 7.17
C THR A 26 5.76 5.86 6.83
N ILE A 27 4.64 5.21 6.50
CA ILE A 27 4.62 3.79 6.09
C ILE A 27 5.40 3.61 4.79
N GLY A 28 5.19 4.47 3.80
CA GLY A 28 5.89 4.42 2.50
C GLY A 28 7.41 4.51 2.64
N HIS A 29 7.91 5.44 3.45
CA HIS A 29 9.33 5.56 3.77
C HIS A 29 9.86 4.29 4.46
N GLY A 30 9.11 3.75 5.42
CA GLY A 30 9.45 2.52 6.12
C GLY A 30 9.58 1.31 5.18
N LEU A 31 8.62 1.12 4.29
CA LEU A 31 8.61 0.01 3.33
C LEU A 31 9.81 0.06 2.38
N VAL A 32 10.14 1.24 1.85
CA VAL A 32 11.28 1.40 0.93
C VAL A 32 12.61 1.26 1.68
N LYS A 33 12.75 1.88 2.86
CA LYS A 33 13.97 1.80 3.70
C LYS A 33 14.31 0.36 4.08
N ASN A 34 13.31 -0.45 4.40
CA ASN A 34 13.47 -1.86 4.76
C ASN A 34 13.53 -2.80 3.54
N LYS A 35 13.55 -2.26 2.32
CA LYS A 35 13.59 -3.03 1.06
C LYS A 35 12.42 -4.02 0.90
N LEU A 36 11.28 -3.68 1.50
CA LEU A 36 10.01 -4.44 1.39
C LEU A 36 9.19 -4.00 0.18
N ALA A 37 9.45 -2.80 -0.34
CA ALA A 37 8.90 -2.30 -1.59
C ALA A 37 9.99 -1.55 -2.38
N ALA A 38 9.89 -1.56 -3.70
CA ALA A 38 10.76 -0.76 -4.56
C ALA A 38 10.27 0.70 -4.64
N CYS A 39 8.95 0.91 -4.61
CA CYS A 39 8.33 2.22 -4.73
C CYS A 39 6.93 2.20 -4.10
N VAL A 40 6.50 3.34 -3.56
CA VAL A 40 5.14 3.58 -3.06
C VAL A 40 4.64 4.89 -3.66
N ASN A 41 3.47 4.87 -4.31
CA ASN A 41 2.76 6.10 -4.64
C ASN A 41 1.77 6.38 -3.51
N VAL A 42 1.76 7.61 -2.99
CA VAL A 42 0.75 8.09 -2.04
C VAL A 42 -0.25 8.93 -2.83
N ILE A 43 -1.46 8.42 -2.97
CA ILE A 43 -2.56 9.08 -3.69
C ILE A 43 -3.43 9.77 -2.64
N PRO A 44 -3.44 11.11 -2.58
CA PRO A 44 -4.18 11.84 -1.56
C PRO A 44 -5.69 11.87 -1.86
N GLN A 45 -6.49 12.09 -0.83
CA GLN A 45 -7.92 12.45 -0.93
C GLN A 45 -8.76 11.44 -1.72
N VAL A 46 -8.67 10.17 -1.34
CA VAL A 46 -9.62 9.16 -1.83
C VAL A 46 -10.83 9.09 -0.90
N THR A 47 -12.00 8.79 -1.46
CA THR A 47 -13.20 8.48 -0.68
C THR A 47 -13.38 6.98 -0.65
N SER A 48 -13.32 6.38 0.54
CA SER A 48 -13.60 4.97 0.76
C SER A 48 -15.06 4.80 1.15
N ILE A 49 -15.80 4.01 0.38
CA ILE A 49 -17.22 3.73 0.59
C ILE A 49 -17.36 2.26 0.98
N TYR A 50 -17.95 1.98 2.14
CA TYR A 50 -18.05 0.63 2.68
C TYR A 50 -19.30 0.46 3.56
N GLU A 51 -19.70 -0.79 3.79
CA GLU A 51 -20.80 -1.12 4.70
C GLU A 51 -20.26 -1.49 6.09
N TRP A 52 -20.78 -0.84 7.13
CA TRP A 52 -20.51 -1.18 8.52
C TRP A 52 -21.80 -1.05 9.33
N GLU A 53 -22.11 -2.07 10.15
CA GLU A 53 -23.33 -2.14 10.96
C GLU A 53 -24.63 -1.85 10.18
N GLY A 54 -24.71 -2.34 8.93
CA GLY A 54 -25.88 -2.19 8.06
C GLY A 54 -26.06 -0.78 7.49
N LYS A 55 -25.05 0.08 7.58
CA LYS A 55 -25.04 1.43 7.01
C LYS A 55 -23.91 1.59 6.00
N ILE A 56 -24.19 2.32 4.93
CA ILE A 56 -23.15 2.78 4.01
C ILE A 56 -22.45 3.98 4.65
N ASN A 57 -21.14 3.86 4.80
CA ASN A 57 -20.26 4.89 5.36
C ASN A 57 -19.30 5.37 4.29
N GLU A 58 -18.80 6.59 4.47
CA GLU A 58 -17.80 7.21 3.61
C GLU A 58 -16.71 7.83 4.49
N ASP A 59 -15.45 7.48 4.21
CA ASP A 59 -14.29 8.07 4.88
C ASP A 59 -13.33 8.70 3.87
N SER A 60 -12.71 9.81 4.27
CA SER A 60 -11.63 10.45 3.52
C SER A 60 -10.30 9.84 3.94
N GLU A 61 -9.60 9.24 2.97
CA GLU A 61 -8.35 8.52 3.20
C GLU A 61 -7.27 8.95 2.19
N ALA A 62 -6.06 8.39 2.34
CA ALA A 62 -5.09 8.31 1.26
C ALA A 62 -4.87 6.85 0.86
N LEU A 63 -4.61 6.61 -0.43
CA LEU A 63 -4.32 5.29 -0.97
C LEU A 63 -2.83 5.12 -1.24
N LEU A 64 -2.24 4.06 -0.70
CA LEU A 64 -0.90 3.62 -1.05
C LEU A 64 -0.97 2.58 -2.16
N MET A 65 -0.25 2.85 -3.26
CA MET A 65 -0.02 1.89 -4.32
C MET A 65 1.45 1.45 -4.31
N ILE A 66 1.68 0.26 -3.76
CA ILE A 66 3.01 -0.24 -3.37
C ILE A 66 3.49 -1.28 -4.39
N LYS A 67 4.63 -1.04 -5.04
CA LYS A 67 5.23 -1.97 -6.01
C LYS A 67 6.30 -2.79 -5.32
N THR A 68 6.13 -4.10 -5.32
CA THR A 68 7.06 -5.03 -4.67
C THR A 68 7.23 -6.32 -5.47
N ARG A 69 8.16 -7.17 -5.02
CA ARG A 69 8.23 -8.56 -5.46
C ARG A 69 7.11 -9.34 -4.79
N THR A 70 6.47 -10.25 -5.51
CA THR A 70 5.40 -11.11 -4.94
C THR A 70 5.87 -11.86 -3.69
N SER A 71 7.14 -12.30 -3.68
CA SER A 71 7.76 -12.96 -2.52
C SER A 71 7.94 -12.10 -1.27
N GLN A 72 7.70 -10.78 -1.35
CA GLN A 72 7.83 -9.84 -0.23
C GLN A 72 6.47 -9.42 0.35
N VAL A 73 5.36 -9.84 -0.27
CA VAL A 73 4.00 -9.41 0.13
C VAL A 73 3.72 -9.73 1.59
N ASP A 74 4.09 -10.92 2.08
CA ASP A 74 3.85 -11.29 3.49
C ASP A 74 4.60 -10.37 4.47
N LYS A 75 5.88 -10.09 4.20
CA LYS A 75 6.71 -9.20 5.04
C LYS A 75 6.24 -7.75 4.96
N LEU A 76 5.80 -7.31 3.78
CA LEU A 76 5.18 -6.00 3.58
C LEU A 76 3.91 -5.89 4.42
N THR A 77 3.03 -6.90 4.37
CA THR A 77 1.77 -6.94 5.13
C THR A 77 2.04 -6.85 6.63
N GLU A 78 3.00 -7.61 7.15
CA GLU A 78 3.35 -7.57 8.57
C GLU A 78 3.90 -6.20 8.98
N PHE A 79 4.75 -5.60 8.12
CA PHE A 79 5.24 -4.24 8.36
C PHE A 79 4.11 -3.22 8.40
N VAL A 80 3.16 -3.30 7.46
CA VAL A 80 1.99 -2.43 7.45
C VAL A 80 1.17 -2.62 8.71
N ARG A 81 0.81 -3.86 9.09
CA ARG A 81 0.02 -4.12 10.31
C ARG A 81 0.66 -3.55 11.58
N THR A 82 2.00 -3.61 11.68
CA THR A 82 2.73 -3.11 12.86
C THR A 82 2.76 -1.58 12.93
N ASN A 83 2.71 -0.89 11.78
CA ASN A 83 2.92 0.55 11.69
C ASN A 83 1.66 1.34 11.26
N HIS A 84 0.56 0.63 10.95
CA HIS A 84 -0.70 1.23 10.58
C HIS A 84 -1.52 1.55 11.84
N PRO A 85 -1.99 2.80 12.00
CA PRO A 85 -2.91 3.13 13.08
C PRO A 85 -4.24 2.41 12.85
N THR A 86 -4.65 1.55 13.80
CA THR A 86 -6.02 1.04 13.90
C THR A 86 -6.97 2.07 14.45
#